data_AF-A0A419DBF6-F1
#
_entry.id   AF-A0A419DBF6-F1
#
_cell.length_a   1.000
_cell.length_b   1.000
_cell.length_c   1.000
_cell.angle_alpha   90.00
_cell.angle_beta   90.00
_cell.angle_gamma   90.00
#
_symmetry.space_group_name_H-M   'P 1'
#
loop_
_entity.id
_entity.type
_entity.pdbx_description
1 polymer ?
#
loop_
_entity_poly.entity_id
_entity_poly.type
_entity_poly.pdbx_seq_one_letter_code
_entity_poly.pdbx_strand_id
1 'polypeptide(L)'
;GVWGGDTCTPGSPSAETCNNIDDNCNGSVDENLAGPTVITTTPGNSTTAVTLNSSVTIIWNEDVDCSTVNTVNITSNSPEWELSSCGGSHAVFTTGGQSGETTYTVTVSTAVTDVSGCSMASSYQFFYTTNSLSITEPDGTGDIVLTGNSYLITYTLNDSDNVATVSFYYDTDNTEFNGTAITGACSAAPEGTEVTCIWDTTGITPGTYYVYGIINYLDNGVTHIWTGDGADKLASTSANWSDNLVPQNGDTVIFNGTSTMDCNWDINASVHSIYINSGYKGILTVNSNMSPSEDFVIYDGTVIVRDVTIIGNSHRAYSSGQIIIE
;
A
#
# COMPACT_ATOMS: atom_id res chain seq x y z
N GLY A 1 28.01 -35.63 -59.86
CA GLY A 1 27.10 -35.99 -58.76
C GLY A 1 25.80 -35.29 -59.00
N VAL A 2 24.68 -36.00 -58.92
CA VAL A 2 23.35 -35.40 -58.93
C VAL A 2 23.13 -34.86 -57.51
N TRP A 3 22.97 -33.55 -57.38
CA TRP A 3 22.55 -32.95 -56.11
C TRP A 3 21.12 -33.42 -55.84
N GLY A 4 20.94 -34.18 -54.76
CA GLY A 4 19.61 -34.55 -54.28
C GLY A 4 18.82 -33.27 -54.04
N GLY A 5 17.70 -33.13 -54.74
CA GLY A 5 16.78 -32.02 -54.54
C GLY A 5 16.08 -32.22 -53.20
N ASP A 6 16.67 -31.65 -52.14
CA ASP A 6 15.96 -31.37 -50.91
C ASP A 6 14.88 -30.33 -51.26
N THR A 7 13.72 -30.85 -51.61
CA THR A 7 12.54 -30.07 -51.93
C THR A 7 11.89 -29.67 -50.61
N CYS A 8 12.39 -28.59 -50.01
CA CYS A 8 11.65 -27.90 -48.95
C CYS A 8 10.46 -27.21 -49.61
N THR A 9 9.26 -27.78 -49.47
CA THR A 9 8.01 -27.05 -49.74
C THR A 9 7.84 -25.98 -48.66
N PRO A 10 7.76 -24.69 -49.01
CA PRO A 10 7.42 -23.65 -48.05
C PRO A 10 6.10 -24.00 -47.35
N GLY A 11 6.05 -23.78 -46.04
CA GLY A 11 4.81 -23.87 -45.27
C GLY A 11 3.77 -22.89 -45.81
N SER A 12 2.49 -23.14 -45.51
CA SER A 12 1.49 -22.09 -45.69
C SER A 12 1.77 -20.98 -44.69
N PRO A 13 1.69 -19.69 -45.09
CA PRO A 13 1.90 -18.58 -44.16
C PRO A 13 0.94 -18.70 -42.96
N SER A 14 1.46 -18.49 -41.76
CA SER A 14 0.72 -18.51 -40.49
C SER A 14 0.66 -17.12 -39.86
N ALA A 15 -0.09 -16.98 -38.77
CA ALA A 15 -0.04 -15.75 -37.96
C ALA A 15 1.35 -15.62 -37.31
N GLU A 16 1.83 -14.38 -37.18
CA GLU A 16 3.12 -14.09 -36.54
C GLU A 16 3.16 -14.56 -35.09
N THR A 17 4.31 -15.06 -34.69
CA THR A 17 4.70 -15.31 -33.29
C THR A 17 6.02 -14.59 -33.03
N CYS A 18 6.31 -14.18 -31.79
CA CYS A 18 7.58 -13.52 -31.47
C CYS A 18 8.74 -14.54 -31.42
N ASN A 19 9.08 -15.12 -32.57
CA ASN A 19 10.06 -16.19 -32.71
C ASN A 19 11.27 -15.75 -33.58
N ASN A 20 11.32 -14.48 -34.02
CA ASN A 20 12.30 -13.93 -34.95
C ASN A 20 12.26 -14.58 -36.35
N ILE A 21 11.10 -15.06 -36.79
CA ILE A 21 10.83 -15.65 -38.10
C ILE A 21 9.67 -14.91 -38.74
N ASP A 22 9.77 -14.62 -40.03
CA ASP A 22 8.65 -14.12 -40.84
C ASP A 22 7.67 -15.29 -41.11
N ASP A 23 6.72 -15.49 -40.21
CA ASP A 23 5.79 -16.64 -40.23
C ASP A 23 4.77 -16.51 -41.37
N ASN A 24 4.44 -15.28 -41.77
CA ASN A 24 3.49 -15.00 -42.84
C ASN A 24 4.14 -14.75 -44.22
N CYS A 25 5.48 -14.82 -44.28
CA CYS A 25 6.30 -14.65 -45.48
C CYS A 25 6.07 -13.31 -46.21
N ASN A 26 5.77 -12.22 -45.49
CA ASN A 26 5.55 -10.90 -46.10
C ASN A 26 6.82 -10.03 -46.22
N GLY A 27 7.96 -10.53 -45.72
CA GLY A 27 9.25 -9.86 -45.74
C GLY A 27 9.56 -9.03 -44.49
N SER A 28 8.70 -9.07 -43.48
CA SER A 28 8.91 -8.47 -42.15
C SER A 28 8.93 -9.57 -41.10
N VAL A 29 9.72 -9.39 -40.05
CA VAL A 29 9.80 -10.35 -38.93
C VAL A 29 9.02 -9.75 -37.76
N ASP A 30 8.13 -10.54 -37.17
CA ASP A 30 7.38 -10.24 -35.95
C ASP A 30 6.65 -8.87 -36.00
N GLU A 31 6.13 -8.44 -37.15
CA GLU A 31 5.52 -7.11 -37.27
C GLU A 31 4.17 -6.99 -36.59
N ASN A 32 3.91 -5.82 -36.01
CA ASN A 32 2.70 -5.51 -35.22
C ASN A 32 2.51 -6.38 -33.97
N LEU A 33 3.55 -7.09 -33.53
CA LEU A 33 3.59 -7.75 -32.24
C LEU A 33 4.31 -6.86 -31.21
N ALA A 34 3.75 -6.79 -30.01
CA ALA A 34 4.36 -6.14 -28.86
C ALA A 34 4.08 -6.99 -27.63
N GLY A 35 5.06 -7.10 -26.74
CA GLY A 35 4.84 -7.80 -25.48
C GLY A 35 4.02 -6.99 -24.48
N PRO A 36 3.55 -7.65 -23.41
CA PRO A 36 2.60 -7.05 -22.49
C PRO A 36 3.24 -5.91 -21.70
N THR A 37 2.42 -4.94 -21.32
CA THR A 37 2.77 -3.78 -20.52
C THR A 37 1.80 -3.67 -19.36
N VAL A 38 2.32 -3.50 -18.14
CA VAL A 38 1.48 -3.31 -16.95
C VAL A 38 0.74 -1.97 -17.07
N ILE A 39 -0.60 -2.01 -16.98
CA ILE A 39 -1.45 -0.81 -17.03
C ILE A 39 -1.79 -0.30 -15.64
N THR A 40 -2.10 -1.21 -14.72
CA THR A 40 -2.55 -0.87 -13.36
C THR A 40 -2.22 -2.00 -12.39
N THR A 41 -2.01 -1.65 -11.14
CA THR A 41 -1.83 -2.59 -10.04
C THR A 41 -2.76 -2.27 -8.89
N THR A 42 -3.08 -3.26 -8.07
CA THR A 42 -3.77 -3.09 -6.79
C THR A 42 -3.05 -3.92 -5.75
N PRO A 43 -2.38 -3.33 -4.74
CA PRO A 43 -2.25 -1.90 -4.50
C PRO A 43 -1.58 -1.14 -5.66
N GLY A 44 -1.97 0.13 -5.84
CA GLY A 44 -1.32 1.01 -6.81
C GLY A 44 0.10 1.35 -6.39
N ASN A 45 0.94 1.78 -7.34
CA ASN A 45 2.31 2.20 -7.01
C ASN A 45 2.30 3.36 -5.98
N SER A 46 3.14 3.22 -4.95
CA SER A 46 3.26 4.15 -3.82
C SER A 46 2.02 4.25 -2.94
N THR A 47 1.10 3.27 -2.99
CA THR A 47 -0.06 3.24 -2.09
C THR A 47 0.39 2.99 -0.65
N THR A 48 -0.13 3.78 0.27
CA THR A 48 0.07 3.64 1.72
C THR A 48 -1.17 3.08 2.40
N ALA A 49 -1.05 2.67 3.66
CA ALA A 49 -2.14 2.10 4.47
C ALA A 49 -2.80 0.87 3.84
N VAL A 50 -2.02 0.07 3.12
CA VAL A 50 -2.50 -1.20 2.59
C VAL A 50 -2.75 -2.16 3.75
N THR A 51 -3.96 -2.72 3.85
CA THR A 51 -4.25 -3.75 4.86
C THR A 51 -3.24 -4.89 4.74
N LEU A 52 -2.66 -5.31 5.88
CA LEU A 52 -1.67 -6.40 5.86
C LEU A 52 -2.26 -7.64 5.20
N ASN A 53 -1.41 -8.37 4.47
CA ASN A 53 -1.74 -9.65 3.85
C ASN A 53 -2.83 -9.56 2.77
N SER A 54 -3.14 -8.35 2.28
CA SER A 54 -4.03 -8.16 1.13
C SER A 54 -3.40 -8.68 -0.17
N SER A 55 -4.24 -9.17 -1.08
CA SER A 55 -3.78 -9.68 -2.37
C SER A 55 -3.22 -8.57 -3.25
N VAL A 56 -2.22 -8.90 -4.07
CA VAL A 56 -1.67 -8.03 -5.11
C VAL A 56 -2.20 -8.45 -6.47
N THR A 57 -2.89 -7.56 -7.17
CA THR A 57 -3.38 -7.75 -8.54
C THR A 57 -2.54 -6.93 -9.52
N ILE A 58 -2.16 -7.56 -10.63
CA ILE A 58 -1.45 -6.93 -11.75
C ILE A 58 -2.32 -7.08 -12.99
N ILE A 59 -2.51 -5.98 -13.74
CA ILE A 59 -3.29 -5.97 -14.98
C ILE A 59 -2.39 -5.44 -16.11
N TRP A 60 -2.40 -6.14 -17.24
CA TRP A 60 -1.67 -5.79 -18.46
C TRP A 60 -2.63 -5.24 -19.54
N ASN A 61 -2.07 -4.60 -20.58
CA ASN A 61 -2.81 -4.10 -21.75
C ASN A 61 -3.35 -5.20 -22.67
N GLU A 62 -2.86 -6.43 -22.53
CA GLU A 62 -3.20 -7.57 -23.36
C GLU A 62 -3.06 -8.89 -22.58
N ASP A 63 -3.49 -9.99 -23.21
CA ASP A 63 -3.45 -11.32 -22.60
C ASP A 63 -2.01 -11.81 -22.44
N VAL A 64 -1.70 -12.30 -21.23
CA VAL A 64 -0.38 -12.84 -20.89
C VAL A 64 -0.36 -14.36 -21.02
N ASP A 65 0.80 -14.93 -21.36
CA ASP A 65 1.03 -16.36 -21.18
C ASP A 65 1.25 -16.65 -19.69
N CYS A 66 0.22 -17.20 -19.05
CA CYS A 66 0.26 -17.58 -17.64
C CYS A 66 1.31 -18.64 -17.29
N SER A 67 1.92 -19.33 -18.27
CA SER A 67 3.08 -20.19 -18.02
C SER A 67 4.32 -19.38 -17.59
N THR A 68 4.41 -18.12 -18.03
CA THR A 68 5.49 -17.18 -17.70
C THR A 68 5.18 -16.30 -16.49
N VAL A 69 3.93 -16.29 -16.02
CA VAL A 69 3.51 -15.57 -14.81
C VAL A 69 3.72 -16.48 -13.61
N ASN A 70 4.78 -16.22 -12.84
CA ASN A 70 5.15 -17.01 -11.67
C ASN A 70 6.03 -16.18 -10.71
N THR A 71 6.34 -16.73 -9.55
CA THR A 71 7.13 -16.05 -8.50
C THR A 71 8.63 -15.90 -8.82
N VAL A 72 9.10 -16.47 -9.94
CA VAL A 72 10.46 -16.25 -10.45
C VAL A 72 10.50 -14.98 -11.31
N ASN A 73 9.51 -14.83 -12.19
CA ASN A 73 9.42 -13.70 -13.12
C ASN A 73 8.75 -12.46 -12.49
N ILE A 74 7.96 -12.66 -11.43
CA ILE A 74 7.31 -11.61 -10.65
C ILE A 74 7.69 -11.80 -9.18
N THR A 75 8.65 -11.00 -8.71
CA THR A 75 9.25 -11.15 -7.37
C THR A 75 8.75 -10.09 -6.40
N SER A 76 8.76 -10.43 -5.11
CA SER A 76 8.43 -9.51 -4.02
C SER A 76 9.30 -9.82 -2.79
N ASN A 77 9.54 -8.82 -1.94
CA ASN A 77 10.14 -9.02 -0.60
C ASN A 77 9.12 -9.39 0.48
N SER A 78 7.85 -9.63 0.13
CA SER A 78 6.84 -10.17 1.05
C SER A 78 7.18 -11.62 1.42
N PRO A 79 7.13 -12.03 2.71
CA PRO A 79 7.54 -13.37 3.14
C PRO A 79 6.76 -14.52 2.51
N GLU A 80 5.44 -14.42 2.43
CA GLU A 80 4.56 -15.46 1.87
C GLU A 80 4.01 -15.02 0.51
N TRP A 81 4.90 -14.72 -0.43
CA TRP A 81 4.55 -14.31 -1.80
C TRP A 81 4.24 -15.51 -2.70
N GLU A 82 2.96 -15.69 -3.06
CA GLU A 82 2.52 -16.81 -3.89
C GLU A 82 1.59 -16.37 -5.03
N LEU A 83 1.64 -17.07 -6.17
CA LEU A 83 0.69 -16.85 -7.27
C LEU A 83 -0.63 -17.57 -6.94
N SER A 84 -1.70 -16.80 -6.81
CA SER A 84 -3.05 -17.33 -6.55
C SER A 84 -3.78 -17.69 -7.84
N SER A 85 -3.79 -16.79 -8.83
CA SER A 85 -4.45 -17.02 -10.11
C SER A 85 -3.83 -16.20 -11.23
N CYS A 86 -3.93 -16.70 -12.47
CA CYS A 86 -3.60 -15.95 -13.68
C CYS A 86 -4.62 -16.31 -14.78
N GLY A 87 -5.07 -15.32 -15.55
CA GLY A 87 -5.92 -15.55 -16.71
C GLY A 87 -6.15 -14.28 -17.54
N GLY A 88 -6.16 -14.44 -18.87
CA GLY A 88 -6.28 -13.30 -19.78
C GLY A 88 -5.20 -12.26 -19.49
N SER A 89 -5.60 -11.00 -19.28
CA SER A 89 -4.70 -9.88 -19.03
C SER A 89 -4.47 -9.54 -17.55
N HIS A 90 -4.69 -10.48 -16.61
CA HIS A 90 -4.49 -10.22 -15.18
C HIS A 90 -4.00 -11.43 -14.38
N ALA A 91 -3.35 -11.13 -13.25
CA ALA A 91 -2.89 -12.11 -12.27
C ALA A 91 -3.04 -11.58 -10.84
N VAL A 92 -3.27 -12.49 -9.90
CA VAL A 92 -3.45 -12.22 -8.48
C VAL A 92 -2.43 -13.02 -7.69
N PHE A 93 -1.73 -12.35 -6.79
CA PHE A 93 -0.77 -12.92 -5.85
C PHE A 93 -1.29 -12.77 -4.42
N THR A 94 -1.15 -13.82 -3.62
CA THR A 94 -1.40 -13.77 -2.18
C THR A 94 -0.15 -13.28 -1.46
N THR A 95 -0.38 -12.60 -0.34
CA THR A 95 0.66 -12.14 0.56
C THR A 95 0.32 -12.62 1.98
N GLY A 96 1.34 -12.70 2.83
CA GLY A 96 1.21 -13.22 4.18
C GLY A 96 2.47 -12.96 4.99
N GLY A 97 2.33 -13.01 6.31
CA GLY A 97 3.41 -12.72 7.26
C GLY A 97 3.98 -11.30 7.15
N GLN A 98 3.21 -10.34 6.63
CA GLN A 98 3.67 -8.97 6.49
C GLN A 98 3.78 -8.28 7.86
N SER A 99 4.75 -7.39 7.99
CA SER A 99 4.89 -6.47 9.12
C SER A 99 4.10 -5.19 8.83
N GLY A 100 3.62 -4.53 9.87
CA GLY A 100 3.02 -3.20 9.76
C GLY A 100 4.02 -2.13 9.34
N GLU A 101 3.52 -1.04 8.77
CA GLU A 101 4.30 0.14 8.35
C GLU A 101 5.52 -0.19 7.47
N THR A 102 5.48 -1.31 6.77
CA THR A 102 6.60 -1.86 6.03
C THR A 102 6.37 -1.70 4.53
N THR A 103 7.40 -1.25 3.82
CA THR A 103 7.32 -1.12 2.36
C THR A 103 7.68 -2.44 1.68
N TYR A 104 6.77 -2.91 0.84
CA TYR A 104 6.94 -4.08 -0.01
C TYR A 104 7.04 -3.66 -1.48
N THR A 105 8.06 -4.18 -2.15
CA THR A 105 8.37 -3.88 -3.55
C THR A 105 8.10 -5.11 -4.39
N VAL A 106 7.35 -4.94 -5.48
CA VAL A 106 7.07 -5.98 -6.47
C VAL A 106 7.77 -5.63 -7.78
N THR A 107 8.48 -6.60 -8.37
CA THR A 107 9.17 -6.44 -9.65
C THR A 107 8.63 -7.44 -10.66
N VAL A 108 8.07 -6.94 -11.75
CA VAL A 108 7.68 -7.71 -12.94
C VAL A 108 8.84 -7.64 -13.93
N SER A 109 9.49 -8.78 -14.18
CA SER A 109 10.63 -8.86 -15.10
C SER A 109 10.18 -8.89 -16.56
N THR A 110 11.14 -8.69 -17.48
CA THR A 110 10.90 -8.81 -18.92
C THR A 110 10.62 -10.25 -19.39
N ALA A 111 10.75 -11.24 -18.51
CA ALA A 111 10.50 -12.64 -18.84
C ALA A 111 9.01 -13.01 -18.89
N VAL A 112 8.10 -12.10 -18.50
CA VAL A 112 6.67 -12.25 -18.75
C VAL A 112 6.40 -12.02 -20.24
N THR A 113 5.62 -12.89 -20.86
CA THR A 113 5.26 -12.80 -22.28
C THR A 113 3.76 -12.74 -22.49
N ASP A 114 3.34 -12.31 -23.68
CA ASP A 114 1.99 -12.55 -24.19
C ASP A 114 1.81 -14.01 -24.64
N VAL A 115 0.61 -14.34 -25.12
CA VAL A 115 0.28 -15.65 -25.70
C VAL A 115 0.99 -15.96 -27.02
N SER A 116 1.56 -14.95 -27.68
CA SER A 116 2.33 -15.05 -28.93
C SER A 116 3.84 -15.19 -28.69
N GLY A 117 4.28 -15.16 -27.43
CA GLY A 117 5.69 -15.31 -27.00
C GLY A 117 6.47 -14.00 -26.88
N CYS A 118 5.83 -12.84 -27.03
CA CYS A 118 6.47 -11.53 -26.98
C CYS A 118 6.73 -11.10 -25.54
N SER A 119 8.00 -10.93 -25.18
CA SER A 119 8.44 -10.44 -23.87
C SER A 119 8.10 -8.97 -23.63
N MET A 120 7.86 -8.59 -22.36
CA MET A 120 7.76 -7.18 -21.99
C MET A 120 9.01 -6.40 -22.44
N ALA A 121 8.82 -5.19 -22.96
CA ALA A 121 9.93 -4.35 -23.43
C ALA A 121 10.87 -3.87 -22.30
N SER A 122 10.33 -3.68 -21.09
CA SER A 122 11.07 -3.27 -19.91
C SER A 122 10.46 -3.86 -18.65
N SER A 123 11.28 -4.09 -17.62
CA SER A 123 10.76 -4.47 -16.31
C SER A 123 9.88 -3.37 -15.73
N TYR A 124 8.82 -3.77 -15.01
CA TYR A 124 7.96 -2.87 -14.27
C TYR A 124 8.16 -3.09 -12.77
N GLN A 125 8.31 -2.01 -12.00
CA GLN A 125 8.44 -2.08 -10.55
C GLN A 125 7.44 -1.14 -9.90
N PHE A 126 6.81 -1.62 -8.84
CA PHE A 126 5.96 -0.81 -7.96
C PHE A 126 6.17 -1.21 -6.51
N PHE A 127 5.77 -0.36 -5.59
CA PHE A 127 5.82 -0.65 -4.16
C PHE A 127 4.57 -0.14 -3.45
N TYR A 128 4.31 -0.68 -2.26
CA TYR A 128 3.25 -0.25 -1.36
C TYR A 128 3.69 -0.38 0.09
N THR A 129 3.06 0.37 0.98
CA THR A 129 3.34 0.36 2.43
C THR A 129 2.13 -0.15 3.18
N THR A 130 2.33 -1.18 4.00
CA THR A 130 1.27 -1.75 4.86
C THR A 130 0.87 -0.80 5.98
N ASN A 131 -0.38 -0.88 6.42
CA ASN A 131 -0.84 -0.29 7.68
C ASN A 131 -0.32 -1.13 8.86
N SER A 132 -0.41 -0.66 10.11
CA SER A 132 -0.11 -1.43 11.33
C SER A 132 -1.31 -2.25 11.85
N LEU A 133 -2.50 -2.05 11.28
CA LEU A 133 -3.74 -2.75 11.64
C LEU A 133 -4.16 -3.77 10.57
N SER A 134 -4.44 -5.01 11.00
CA SER A 134 -5.22 -6.00 10.26
C SER A 134 -6.37 -6.53 11.10
N ILE A 135 -7.52 -6.75 10.47
CA ILE A 135 -8.71 -7.31 11.11
C ILE A 135 -8.95 -8.67 10.47
N THR A 136 -8.80 -9.74 11.25
CA THR A 136 -8.90 -11.13 10.78
C THR A 136 -10.29 -11.72 10.98
N GLU A 137 -11.11 -11.14 11.87
CA GLU A 137 -12.52 -11.47 12.01
C GLU A 137 -13.34 -10.18 12.10
N PRO A 138 -14.40 -10.00 11.29
CA PRO A 138 -15.00 -11.00 10.38
C PRO A 138 -14.21 -11.25 9.09
N ASP A 139 -14.10 -12.52 8.68
CA ASP A 139 -13.48 -12.96 7.43
C ASP A 139 -14.48 -13.29 6.31
N GLY A 140 -15.78 -13.24 6.60
CA GLY A 140 -16.87 -13.58 5.69
C GLY A 140 -17.31 -15.04 5.76
N THR A 141 -16.67 -15.88 6.56
CA THR A 141 -16.89 -17.32 6.67
C THR A 141 -17.31 -17.71 8.09
N GLY A 142 -18.59 -18.04 8.25
CA GLY A 142 -19.11 -18.43 9.56
C GLY A 142 -19.45 -17.24 10.48
N ASP A 143 -19.38 -16.03 9.95
CA ASP A 143 -19.73 -14.78 10.63
C ASP A 143 -21.24 -14.53 10.66
N ILE A 144 -21.97 -15.39 11.37
CA ILE A 144 -23.40 -15.21 11.63
C ILE A 144 -23.62 -15.05 13.14
N VAL A 145 -24.21 -13.93 13.54
CA VAL A 145 -24.55 -13.64 14.93
C VAL A 145 -26.03 -13.27 15.06
N LEU A 146 -26.70 -13.81 16.10
CA LEU A 146 -28.07 -13.41 16.40
C LEU A 146 -28.06 -12.03 17.08
N THR A 147 -29.02 -11.18 16.71
CA THR A 147 -29.20 -9.85 17.31
C THR A 147 -29.26 -9.94 18.83
N GLY A 148 -28.43 -9.14 19.50
CA GLY A 148 -28.31 -9.11 20.96
C GLY A 148 -27.30 -10.09 21.55
N ASN A 149 -26.68 -10.94 20.71
CA ASN A 149 -25.48 -11.68 21.10
C ASN A 149 -24.23 -10.84 20.87
N SER A 150 -23.16 -11.20 21.58
CA SER A 150 -21.85 -10.61 21.37
C SER A 150 -21.12 -11.28 20.21
N TYR A 151 -20.46 -10.48 19.38
CA TYR A 151 -19.51 -10.92 18.36
C TYR A 151 -18.08 -10.56 18.78
N LEU A 152 -17.10 -11.40 18.44
CA LEU A 152 -15.69 -11.19 18.76
C LEU A 152 -14.96 -10.71 17.50
N ILE A 153 -14.59 -9.44 17.48
CA ILE A 153 -13.71 -8.89 16.44
C ILE A 153 -12.29 -9.29 16.81
N THR A 154 -11.59 -9.95 15.89
CA THR A 154 -10.18 -10.36 16.06
C THR A 154 -9.30 -9.52 15.16
N TYR A 155 -8.23 -8.97 15.71
CA TYR A 155 -7.34 -8.07 14.99
C TYR A 155 -5.89 -8.20 15.47
N THR A 156 -4.98 -7.75 14.62
CA THR A 156 -3.61 -7.48 14.98
C THR A 156 -3.33 -6.01 14.74
N LEU A 157 -2.97 -5.30 15.79
CA LEU A 157 -2.42 -3.95 15.74
C LEU A 157 -1.02 -4.07 16.30
N ASN A 158 0.00 -3.88 15.46
CA ASN A 158 1.39 -3.93 15.88
C ASN A 158 2.07 -2.63 15.45
N ASP A 159 2.43 -1.81 16.42
CA ASP A 159 3.16 -0.57 16.26
C ASP A 159 4.38 -0.61 17.18
N SER A 160 5.58 -0.77 16.62
CA SER A 160 6.78 -0.91 17.44
C SER A 160 7.19 0.36 18.16
N ASP A 161 6.62 1.50 17.74
CA ASP A 161 7.16 2.82 18.03
C ASP A 161 6.22 3.63 18.95
N ASN A 162 4.92 3.35 18.93
CA ASN A 162 3.91 4.07 19.71
C ASN A 162 2.92 3.13 20.40
N VAL A 163 2.37 3.59 21.54
CA VAL A 163 1.19 2.93 22.12
C VAL A 163 -0.03 3.30 21.28
N ALA A 164 -0.46 2.38 20.44
CA ALA A 164 -1.63 2.55 19.58
C ALA A 164 -2.88 1.93 20.21
N THR A 165 -4.04 2.50 19.88
CA THR A 165 -5.35 1.87 20.08
C THR A 165 -6.12 1.89 18.78
N VAL A 166 -7.17 1.08 18.67
CA VAL A 166 -8.07 1.10 17.53
C VAL A 166 -9.51 1.33 17.97
N SER A 167 -10.18 2.27 17.32
CA SER A 167 -11.64 2.44 17.40
C SER A 167 -12.29 1.68 16.25
N PHE A 168 -13.14 0.70 16.55
CA PHE A 168 -13.87 -0.04 15.52
C PHE A 168 -15.23 0.58 15.19
N TYR A 169 -15.65 0.35 13.95
CA TYR A 169 -16.88 0.83 13.34
C TYR A 169 -17.50 -0.31 12.53
N TYR A 170 -18.82 -0.29 12.39
CA TYR A 170 -19.54 -1.13 11.46
C TYR A 170 -20.17 -0.30 10.34
N ASP A 171 -20.20 -0.86 9.14
CA ASP A 171 -20.59 -0.22 7.90
C ASP A 171 -21.53 -1.14 7.11
N THR A 172 -22.41 -0.57 6.29
CA THR A 172 -23.34 -1.33 5.44
C THR A 172 -22.87 -1.50 4.01
N ASP A 173 -21.87 -0.74 3.55
CA ASP A 173 -21.49 -0.72 2.13
C ASP A 173 -20.00 -0.92 1.84
N ASN A 174 -19.13 -1.00 2.87
CA ASN A 174 -17.69 -1.19 2.72
C ASN A 174 -17.00 -0.04 1.96
N THR A 175 -17.52 1.18 2.05
CA THR A 175 -16.97 2.34 1.34
C THR A 175 -16.80 3.55 2.26
N GLU A 176 -15.83 4.41 1.91
CA GLU A 176 -15.64 5.73 2.50
C GLU A 176 -15.32 5.79 4.02
N PHE A 177 -15.29 4.66 4.73
CA PHE A 177 -15.09 4.60 6.18
C PHE A 177 -16.05 5.52 6.94
N ASN A 178 -17.33 5.51 6.56
CA ASN A 178 -18.38 6.42 7.05
C ASN A 178 -19.38 5.72 8.01
N GLY A 179 -19.01 4.54 8.50
CA GLY A 179 -19.84 3.69 9.35
C GLY A 179 -20.10 4.23 10.76
N THR A 180 -20.81 3.42 11.54
CA THR A 180 -21.22 3.73 12.91
C THR A 180 -20.24 3.15 13.92
N ALA A 181 -19.86 3.93 14.93
CA ALA A 181 -18.90 3.50 15.95
C ALA A 181 -19.40 2.31 16.77
N ILE A 182 -18.52 1.33 17.00
CA ILE A 182 -18.73 0.23 17.94
C ILE A 182 -18.29 0.69 19.32
N THR A 183 -19.25 0.76 20.26
CA THR A 183 -19.00 1.24 21.61
C THR A 183 -18.41 0.16 22.53
N GLY A 184 -17.91 0.55 23.72
CA GLY A 184 -17.45 -0.39 24.74
C GLY A 184 -16.01 -0.80 24.54
N ALA A 185 -15.70 -2.10 24.65
CA ALA A 185 -14.32 -2.60 24.55
C ALA A 185 -13.67 -2.32 23.17
N CYS A 186 -14.49 -2.11 22.13
CA CYS A 186 -14.03 -1.84 20.78
C CYS A 186 -13.84 -0.34 20.47
N SER A 187 -14.17 0.59 21.38
CA SER A 187 -14.00 2.02 21.10
C SER A 187 -12.56 2.51 21.26
N ALA A 188 -11.73 1.78 21.99
CA ALA A 188 -10.30 2.05 22.19
C ALA A 188 -9.59 0.73 22.51
N ALA A 189 -9.66 -0.21 21.57
CA ALA A 189 -9.11 -1.55 21.75
C ALA A 189 -7.57 -1.48 21.69
N PRO A 190 -6.86 -2.19 22.58
CA PRO A 190 -5.41 -2.04 22.74
C PRO A 190 -4.62 -2.67 21.60
N GLU A 191 -3.40 -2.19 21.38
CA GLU A 191 -2.41 -2.88 20.56
C GLU A 191 -2.18 -4.35 20.98
N GLY A 192 -1.91 -5.21 20.01
CA GLY A 192 -1.49 -6.59 20.22
C GLY A 192 -1.67 -7.47 18.98
N THR A 193 -1.14 -8.68 19.05
CA THR A 193 -1.30 -9.71 18.00
C THR A 193 -2.46 -10.64 18.35
N GLU A 194 -3.37 -10.85 17.39
CA GLU A 194 -4.60 -11.66 17.54
C GLU A 194 -5.41 -11.32 18.81
N VAL A 195 -5.44 -10.03 19.14
CA VAL A 195 -6.25 -9.51 20.24
C VAL A 195 -7.72 -9.43 19.81
N THR A 196 -8.61 -9.44 20.80
CA THR A 196 -10.06 -9.40 20.55
C THR A 196 -10.71 -8.21 21.23
N CYS A 197 -11.74 -7.67 20.59
CA CYS A 197 -12.68 -6.76 21.22
C CYS A 197 -14.12 -7.29 21.02
N ILE A 198 -14.97 -7.07 22.02
CA ILE A 198 -16.34 -7.59 22.01
C ILE A 198 -17.29 -6.53 21.48
N TRP A 199 -18.01 -6.86 20.40
CA TRP A 199 -19.11 -6.08 19.87
C TRP A 199 -20.44 -6.63 20.39
N ASP A 200 -21.15 -5.85 21.20
CA ASP A 200 -22.55 -6.12 21.56
C ASP A 200 -23.48 -5.68 20.42
N THR A 201 -24.16 -6.65 19.79
CA THR A 201 -25.08 -6.38 18.68
C THR A 201 -26.50 -6.04 19.15
N THR A 202 -26.71 -5.80 20.44
CA THR A 202 -28.03 -5.40 20.97
C THR A 202 -28.51 -4.11 20.30
N GLY A 203 -29.68 -4.19 19.67
CA GLY A 203 -30.31 -3.05 19.01
C GLY A 203 -29.81 -2.77 17.59
N ILE A 204 -28.88 -3.58 17.07
CA ILE A 204 -28.50 -3.55 15.65
C ILE A 204 -29.61 -4.22 14.83
N THR A 205 -29.97 -3.63 13.70
CA THR A 205 -30.96 -4.24 12.80
C THR A 205 -30.37 -5.46 12.09
N PRO A 206 -31.16 -6.52 11.85
CA PRO A 206 -30.69 -7.63 11.02
C PRO A 206 -30.23 -7.17 9.64
N GLY A 207 -29.09 -7.67 9.17
CA GLY A 207 -28.45 -7.22 7.94
C GLY A 207 -27.02 -7.72 7.77
N THR A 208 -26.40 -7.31 6.67
CA THR A 208 -24.99 -7.58 6.36
C THR A 208 -24.18 -6.32 6.66
N TYR A 209 -23.06 -6.49 7.35
CA TYR A 209 -22.20 -5.40 7.79
C TYR A 209 -20.72 -5.70 7.51
N TYR A 210 -19.92 -4.64 7.41
CA TYR A 210 -18.47 -4.68 7.29
C TYR A 210 -17.87 -3.98 8.50
N VAL A 211 -16.74 -4.46 9.02
CA VAL A 211 -16.08 -3.85 10.17
C VAL A 211 -14.84 -3.12 9.68
N TYR A 212 -14.57 -1.93 10.22
CA TYR A 212 -13.28 -1.26 10.03
C TYR A 212 -12.77 -0.67 11.33
N GLY A 213 -11.46 -0.50 11.41
CA GLY A 213 -10.79 0.15 12.53
C GLY A 213 -10.14 1.46 12.10
N ILE A 214 -10.17 2.44 13.00
CA ILE A 214 -9.36 3.66 12.93
C ILE A 214 -8.33 3.59 14.06
N ILE A 215 -7.05 3.60 13.70
CA ILE A 215 -5.96 3.63 14.65
C ILE A 215 -5.88 5.03 15.28
N ASN A 216 -5.92 5.09 16.60
CA ASN A 216 -5.61 6.27 17.37
C ASN A 216 -4.29 6.04 18.10
N TYR A 217 -3.30 6.87 17.81
CA TYR A 217 -2.11 6.91 18.63
C TYR A 217 -2.46 7.63 19.93
N LEU A 218 -2.26 6.95 21.05
CA LEU A 218 -2.32 7.63 22.34
C LEU A 218 -1.05 8.47 22.43
N ASP A 219 -1.20 9.77 22.15
CA ASP A 219 -0.24 10.88 22.26
C ASP A 219 0.96 10.59 23.18
N ASN A 220 1.92 9.80 22.67
CA ASN A 220 3.23 9.54 23.28
C ASN A 220 4.34 10.09 22.38
N GLY A 221 3.98 10.65 21.22
CA GLY A 221 4.89 11.35 20.34
C GLY A 221 5.58 12.48 21.08
N VAL A 222 6.88 12.58 20.93
CA VAL A 222 7.65 13.69 21.46
C VAL A 222 7.41 14.90 20.57
N THR A 223 7.35 16.09 21.18
CA THR A 223 7.29 17.32 20.41
C THR A 223 8.70 17.76 20.03
N HIS A 224 8.99 17.75 18.74
CA HIS A 224 10.26 18.25 18.19
C HIS A 224 10.08 19.66 17.64
N ILE A 225 10.94 20.58 18.08
CA ILE A 225 10.95 21.95 17.57
C ILE A 225 12.13 22.08 16.61
N TRP A 226 11.86 22.52 15.38
CA TRP A 226 12.90 22.83 14.41
C TRP A 226 13.72 24.04 14.88
N THR A 227 15.01 23.82 15.10
CA THR A 227 15.98 24.89 15.38
C THR A 227 16.80 25.21 14.14
N GLY A 228 17.21 24.18 13.37
CA GLY A 228 18.15 24.32 12.27
C GLY A 228 19.55 24.72 12.72
N ASP A 229 19.91 24.43 13.98
CA ASP A 229 21.21 24.77 14.59
C ASP A 229 22.34 23.80 14.21
N GLY A 230 22.00 22.69 13.54
CA GLY A 230 22.96 21.70 13.07
C GLY A 230 23.78 22.17 11.87
N ALA A 231 24.60 21.26 11.35
CA ALA A 231 25.58 21.58 10.30
C ALA A 231 24.95 21.79 8.90
N ASP A 232 23.67 21.44 8.74
CA ASP A 232 22.95 21.45 7.48
C ASP A 232 21.49 21.88 7.69
N LYS A 233 20.66 21.68 6.67
CA LYS A 233 19.23 22.01 6.68
C LYS A 233 18.35 20.77 6.59
N LEU A 234 18.87 19.58 6.88
CA LEU A 234 18.15 18.31 6.68
C LEU A 234 17.34 17.93 7.92
N ALA A 235 16.09 17.49 7.72
CA ALA A 235 15.25 16.95 8.80
C ALA A 235 15.86 15.68 9.42
N SER A 236 16.63 14.90 8.65
CA SER A 236 17.32 13.70 9.11
C SER A 236 18.51 13.96 10.04
N THR A 237 18.97 15.21 10.15
CA THR A 237 20.09 15.58 11.03
C THR A 237 19.56 15.92 12.42
N SER A 238 19.85 15.05 13.39
CA SER A 238 19.29 15.15 14.75
C SER A 238 19.59 16.50 15.44
N ALA A 239 20.79 17.07 15.20
CA ALA A 239 21.20 18.36 15.76
C ALA A 239 20.39 19.58 15.27
N ASN A 240 19.54 19.42 14.24
CA ASN A 240 18.63 20.48 13.78
C ASN A 240 17.33 20.56 14.60
N TRP A 241 17.16 19.66 15.58
CA TRP A 241 15.98 19.58 16.43
C TRP A 241 16.33 19.95 17.87
N SER A 242 15.37 20.58 18.56
CA SER A 242 15.56 21.13 19.91
C SER A 242 16.08 20.15 20.96
N ASP A 243 15.81 18.86 20.77
CA ASP A 243 16.17 17.77 21.67
C ASP A 243 17.28 16.86 21.12
N ASN A 244 17.86 17.20 19.97
CA ASN A 244 18.85 16.40 19.24
C ASN A 244 18.34 15.01 18.82
N LEU A 245 17.04 14.87 18.57
CA LEU A 245 16.41 13.66 18.06
C LEU A 245 15.70 13.95 16.74
N VAL A 246 15.73 12.98 15.82
CA VAL A 246 15.02 13.09 14.53
C VAL A 246 13.57 12.69 14.76
N PRO A 247 12.57 13.44 14.25
CA PRO A 247 11.17 13.06 14.33
C PRO A 247 10.92 11.66 13.76
N GLN A 248 10.12 10.89 14.47
CA GLN A 248 9.69 9.54 14.14
C GLN A 248 8.17 9.51 13.87
N ASN A 249 7.64 8.31 13.64
CA ASN A 249 6.19 8.13 13.49
C ASN A 249 5.48 8.53 14.79
N GLY A 250 4.30 9.15 14.66
CA GLY A 250 3.51 9.59 15.81
C GLY A 250 4.01 10.85 16.53
N ASP A 251 5.14 11.45 16.13
CA ASP A 251 5.67 12.65 16.79
C ASP A 251 4.96 13.94 16.35
N THR A 252 5.02 14.99 17.19
CA THR A 252 4.57 16.32 16.79
C THR A 252 5.76 17.18 16.37
N VAL A 253 5.69 17.77 15.18
CA VAL A 253 6.72 18.66 14.65
C VAL A 253 6.25 20.12 14.68
N ILE A 254 7.07 20.99 15.25
CA ILE A 254 6.77 22.42 15.34
C ILE A 254 7.87 23.26 14.68
N PHE A 255 7.47 24.05 13.71
CA PHE A 255 8.23 25.18 13.18
C PHE A 255 7.66 26.46 13.81
N ASN A 256 8.48 27.22 14.53
CA ASN A 256 8.03 28.46 15.17
C ASN A 256 9.13 29.54 15.12
N GLY A 257 8.87 30.70 15.74
CA GLY A 257 9.80 31.84 15.75
C GLY A 257 11.16 31.62 16.43
N THR A 258 11.43 30.44 17.02
CA THR A 258 12.77 30.06 17.49
C THR A 258 13.75 29.85 16.35
N SER A 259 13.27 29.56 15.14
CA SER A 259 14.12 29.38 13.96
C SER A 259 13.73 30.28 12.79
N THR A 260 14.74 30.71 12.04
CA THR A 260 14.59 31.35 10.73
C THR A 260 15.21 30.50 9.62
N MET A 261 15.67 29.30 9.95
CA MET A 261 16.40 28.43 9.05
C MET A 261 15.43 27.60 8.21
N ASP A 262 15.72 27.48 6.93
CA ASP A 262 15.00 26.57 6.04
C ASP A 262 15.18 25.12 6.51
N CYS A 263 14.15 24.31 6.30
CA CYS A 263 14.16 22.88 6.56
C CYS A 263 13.92 22.14 5.24
N ASN A 264 14.78 21.19 4.93
CA ASN A 264 14.58 20.22 3.87
C ASN A 264 14.10 18.93 4.51
N TRP A 265 12.81 18.65 4.38
CA TRP A 265 12.23 17.39 4.83
C TRP A 265 12.68 16.25 3.92
N ASP A 266 13.57 15.42 4.45
CA ASP A 266 14.21 14.27 3.81
C ASP A 266 14.02 12.96 4.60
N ILE A 267 13.14 12.98 5.62
CA ILE A 267 12.77 11.81 6.40
C ILE A 267 11.46 11.22 5.89
N ASN A 268 11.31 9.90 6.00
CA ASN A 268 10.08 9.19 5.69
C ASN A 268 9.41 8.80 7.01
N ALA A 269 8.74 9.76 7.64
CA ALA A 269 8.08 9.59 8.94
C ALA A 269 6.60 10.03 8.85
N SER A 270 5.72 9.20 9.39
CA SER A 270 4.29 9.45 9.58
C SER A 270 4.07 10.16 10.92
N VAL A 271 4.49 11.42 10.99
CA VAL A 271 4.34 12.25 12.19
C VAL A 271 2.86 12.43 12.56
N HIS A 272 2.57 12.69 13.83
CA HIS A 272 1.21 12.92 14.29
C HIS A 272 0.65 14.26 13.81
N SER A 273 1.39 15.34 14.05
CA SER A 273 0.99 16.69 13.63
C SER A 273 2.19 17.50 13.19
N ILE A 274 1.97 18.43 12.25
CA ILE A 274 2.97 19.45 11.89
C ILE A 274 2.33 20.83 12.01
N TYR A 275 2.96 21.67 12.82
CA TYR A 275 2.56 23.04 13.04
C TYR A 275 3.62 24.00 12.52
N ILE A 276 3.24 24.88 11.58
CA ILE A 276 4.04 26.04 11.19
C ILE A 276 3.44 27.27 11.84
N ASN A 277 3.91 27.55 13.05
CA ASN A 277 3.40 28.60 13.91
C ASN A 277 3.89 29.99 13.49
N SER A 278 3.14 31.01 13.93
CA SER A 278 3.47 32.42 13.68
C SER A 278 4.92 32.75 14.05
N GLY A 279 5.63 33.43 13.15
CA GLY A 279 7.00 33.88 13.36
C GLY A 279 8.09 32.96 12.81
N TYR A 280 7.78 31.75 12.33
CA TYR A 280 8.72 30.97 11.52
C TYR A 280 8.92 31.63 10.15
N LYS A 281 10.16 31.99 9.82
CA LYS A 281 10.50 32.73 8.58
C LYS A 281 11.29 31.91 7.56
N GLY A 282 11.62 30.67 7.89
CA GLY A 282 12.29 29.75 6.98
C GLY A 282 11.33 29.14 5.97
N ILE A 283 11.89 28.43 5.00
CA ILE A 283 11.13 27.63 4.02
C ILE A 283 11.20 26.16 4.43
N LEU A 284 10.04 25.52 4.59
CA LEU A 284 9.95 24.06 4.69
C LEU A 284 9.81 23.48 3.27
N THR A 285 10.84 22.80 2.80
CA THR A 285 10.86 22.11 1.51
C THR A 285 10.65 20.62 1.72
N VAL A 286 9.52 20.09 1.24
CA VAL A 286 9.17 18.68 1.35
C VAL A 286 9.67 17.95 0.10
N ASN A 287 10.71 17.14 0.26
CA ASN A 287 11.34 16.35 -0.82
C ASN A 287 11.14 14.83 -0.65
N SER A 288 10.69 14.38 0.52
CA SER A 288 10.24 13.01 0.81
C SER A 288 8.76 13.00 1.18
N ASN A 289 8.10 11.84 1.08
CA ASN A 289 6.69 11.71 1.47
C ASN A 289 6.52 12.11 2.95
N MET A 290 5.40 12.77 3.23
CA MET A 290 5.04 13.27 4.55
C MET A 290 3.57 12.96 4.79
N SER A 291 3.29 12.24 5.88
CA SER A 291 1.96 11.72 6.18
C SER A 291 1.56 12.11 7.61
N PRO A 292 1.12 13.36 7.85
CA PRO A 292 0.60 13.75 9.16
C PRO A 292 -0.68 12.96 9.45
N SER A 293 -0.79 12.36 10.62
CA SER A 293 -1.97 11.57 10.99
C SER A 293 -3.15 12.37 11.52
N GLU A 294 -2.91 13.58 12.04
CA GLU A 294 -3.94 14.55 12.42
C GLU A 294 -3.73 15.89 11.69
N ASP A 295 -3.13 16.87 12.35
CA ASP A 295 -3.15 18.27 11.94
C ASP A 295 -1.91 18.62 11.10
N PHE A 296 -2.15 19.16 9.89
CA PHE A 296 -1.14 19.90 9.11
C PHE A 296 -1.56 21.36 9.02
N VAL A 297 -1.05 22.20 9.93
CA VAL A 297 -1.54 23.57 10.11
C VAL A 297 -0.44 24.59 9.81
N ILE A 298 -0.76 25.55 8.94
CA ILE A 298 0.14 26.64 8.54
C ILE A 298 -0.46 27.97 8.96
N TYR A 299 0.13 28.60 9.98
CA TYR A 299 -0.23 29.95 10.43
C TYR A 299 0.66 31.04 9.81
N ASP A 300 1.90 30.72 9.45
CA ASP A 300 2.90 31.63 8.86
C ASP A 300 3.98 30.83 8.09
N GLY A 301 5.01 31.48 7.54
CA GLY A 301 6.11 30.82 6.82
C GLY A 301 5.79 30.45 5.36
N THR A 302 6.60 29.57 4.75
CA THR A 302 6.38 29.10 3.37
C THR A 302 6.70 27.60 3.26
N VAL A 303 5.75 26.84 2.71
CA VAL A 303 5.93 25.42 2.39
C VAL A 303 6.07 25.25 0.88
N ILE A 304 7.10 24.53 0.46
CA ILE A 304 7.30 24.13 -0.94
C ILE A 304 7.27 22.61 -1.00
N VAL A 305 6.30 22.04 -1.71
CA VAL A 305 6.20 20.60 -1.98
C VAL A 305 6.76 20.35 -3.37
N ARG A 306 7.78 19.48 -3.52
CA ARG A 306 8.41 19.19 -4.81
C ARG A 306 8.36 17.70 -5.10
N ASP A 307 7.55 17.32 -6.08
CA ASP A 307 7.48 15.94 -6.60
C ASP A 307 7.12 14.88 -5.54
N VAL A 308 6.36 15.25 -4.50
CA VAL A 308 5.87 14.36 -3.44
C VAL A 308 4.40 14.64 -3.08
N THR A 309 3.75 13.62 -2.50
CA THR A 309 2.34 13.68 -2.08
C THR A 309 2.25 13.88 -0.57
N ILE A 310 1.46 14.85 -0.11
CA ILE A 310 1.05 14.95 1.30
C ILE A 310 -0.22 14.10 1.41
N ILE A 311 -0.12 12.93 2.04
CA ILE A 311 -1.25 12.02 2.21
C ILE A 311 -1.66 12.07 3.68
N GLY A 312 -2.77 12.75 3.98
CA GLY A 312 -3.47 12.53 5.24
C GLY A 312 -4.23 11.22 5.19
N ASN A 313 -4.25 10.48 6.30
CA ASN A 313 -5.06 9.27 6.59
C ASN A 313 -4.42 7.90 6.33
N SER A 314 -3.34 7.55 7.05
CA SER A 314 -2.79 6.19 7.05
C SER A 314 -3.47 5.19 8.01
N HIS A 315 -4.53 5.56 8.74
CA HIS A 315 -4.95 4.83 9.95
C HIS A 315 -6.17 3.92 9.83
N ARG A 316 -6.68 3.68 8.62
CA ARG A 316 -7.96 2.97 8.44
C ARG A 316 -7.74 1.63 7.75
N ALA A 317 -8.41 0.58 8.23
CA ALA A 317 -8.42 -0.73 7.58
C ALA A 317 -9.79 -1.38 7.77
N TYR A 318 -10.37 -1.91 6.69
CA TYR A 318 -11.54 -2.80 6.75
C TYR A 318 -11.13 -4.24 7.09
N SER A 319 -12.08 -5.00 7.61
CA SER A 319 -12.02 -6.45 7.77
C SER A 319 -11.90 -7.18 6.44
N SER A 320 -11.32 -8.38 6.49
CA SER A 320 -11.15 -9.24 5.31
C SER A 320 -12.48 -9.73 4.73
N GLY A 321 -13.56 -9.73 5.52
CA GLY A 321 -14.90 -10.05 5.05
C GLY A 321 -16.03 -9.40 5.83
N GLN A 322 -17.24 -9.86 5.55
CA GLN A 322 -18.50 -9.32 6.07
C GLN A 322 -19.06 -10.16 7.23
N ILE A 323 -19.89 -9.56 8.08
CA ILE A 323 -20.66 -10.23 9.12
C ILE A 323 -22.16 -10.12 8.84
N ILE A 324 -22.90 -11.19 9.14
CA ILE A 324 -24.37 -11.24 9.04
C ILE A 324 -24.97 -11.24 10.45
N ILE A 325 -25.87 -10.29 10.69
CA ILE A 325 -26.66 -10.20 11.93
C ILE A 325 -28.10 -10.63 11.60
N GLU A 326 -28.61 -11.63 12.32
CA GLU A 326 -29.98 -12.19 12.16
C GLU A 326 -30.94 -11.81 13.29
#